data_AF-A0A9R0J3T2-F1
#
_entry.id   AF-A0A9R0J3T2-F1
#
_cell.length_a   1.000
_cell.length_b   1.000
_cell.length_c   1.000
_cell.angle_alpha   90.00
_cell.angle_beta   90.00
_cell.angle_gamma   90.00
#
_symmetry.space_group_name_H-M   'P 1'
#
loop_
_entity.id
_entity.type
_entity.pdbx_description
1 polymer ?
#
loop_
_entity_poly.entity_id
_entity_poly.type
_entity_poly.pdbx_seq_one_letter_code
_entity_poly.pdbx_strand_id
1 'polypeptide(L)'
;MHAKLCTQLDRVHWPRYLWNRLSIPKHKFSLKLALWDRHKTKDRLYQYGIGTDSLCAICGTAPETSSHLFFECSYSHGCLAEVTDWCVSLNWKNILQVLNCTRRYCINAFKRRFIFATIAGLVYVIWRARNTSVWEGAVLTATAIIQTLKYDVKHRAIQLYLDRLNASDRNWLYAL
;
A
#
# COMPACT_ATOMS: atom_id res chain seq x y z
N MET A 1 -14.89 -32.24 -11.43
CA MET A 1 -13.92 -32.02 -10.33
C MET A 1 -13.33 -30.60 -10.39
N HIS A 2 -14.10 -29.54 -10.07
CA HIS A 2 -13.59 -28.15 -10.02
C HIS A 2 -14.16 -27.37 -8.84
N ALA A 3 -14.01 -27.89 -7.61
CA ALA A 3 -14.64 -27.30 -6.42
C ALA A 3 -13.69 -27.14 -5.21
N LYS A 4 -12.37 -27.03 -5.40
CA LYS A 4 -11.42 -26.89 -4.27
C LYS A 4 -10.25 -25.94 -4.53
N LEU A 5 -10.52 -24.70 -4.97
CA LEU A 5 -9.51 -23.62 -5.00
C LEU A 5 -9.95 -22.32 -4.30
N CYS A 6 -11.09 -22.31 -3.62
CA CYS A 6 -11.36 -21.28 -2.62
C CYS A 6 -10.89 -21.84 -1.27
N THR A 7 -9.59 -21.72 -1.01
CA THR A 7 -9.14 -21.60 0.38
C THR A 7 -10.02 -20.56 1.03
N GLN A 8 -10.63 -20.93 2.15
CA GLN A 8 -11.42 -20.04 3.01
C GLN A 8 -10.49 -18.95 3.52
N LEU A 9 -10.18 -17.96 2.69
CA LEU A 9 -9.93 -16.63 3.19
C LEU A 9 -11.24 -16.27 3.86
N ASP A 10 -11.23 -16.19 5.19
CA ASP A 10 -12.35 -15.69 5.99
C ASP A 10 -13.05 -14.56 5.24
N ARG A 11 -14.38 -14.43 5.38
CA ARG A 11 -15.17 -13.36 4.74
C ARG A 11 -14.69 -11.99 5.21
N VAL A 12 -13.63 -11.57 4.58
CA VAL A 12 -12.84 -10.44 4.94
C VAL A 12 -13.52 -9.27 4.26
N HIS A 13 -14.12 -8.39 5.05
CA HIS A 13 -14.98 -7.29 4.59
C HIS A 13 -14.23 -6.17 3.82
N TRP A 14 -12.95 -6.36 3.47
CA TRP A 14 -12.14 -5.41 2.72
C TRP A 14 -12.65 -5.02 1.32
N PRO A 15 -13.39 -5.84 0.54
CA PRO A 15 -13.76 -5.50 -0.83
C PRO A 15 -14.44 -4.13 -0.93
N ARG A 16 -15.36 -3.82 -0.01
CA ARG A 16 -16.09 -2.54 -0.03
C ARG A 16 -15.17 -1.32 0.15
N TYR A 17 -14.05 -1.50 0.83
CA TYR A 17 -13.08 -0.42 1.11
C TYR A 17 -11.96 -0.34 0.06
N LEU A 18 -11.56 -1.49 -0.49
CA LEU A 18 -10.67 -1.59 -1.65
C LEU A 18 -11.28 -0.89 -2.87
N TRP A 19 -12.57 -1.07 -3.11
CA TRP A 19 -13.27 -0.51 -4.28
C TRP A 19 -13.82 0.90 -4.04
N ASN A 20 -13.10 1.75 -3.31
CA ASN A 20 -13.48 3.15 -3.19
C ASN A 20 -13.10 3.94 -4.48
N ARG A 21 -13.83 5.02 -4.79
CA ARG A 21 -13.57 5.88 -5.98
C ARG A 21 -12.27 6.68 -5.86
N LEU A 22 -11.80 6.90 -4.64
CA LEU A 22 -10.63 7.73 -4.34
C LEU A 22 -9.32 7.00 -4.64
N SER A 23 -9.26 5.69 -4.41
CA SER A 23 -8.13 4.84 -4.76
C SER A 23 -7.95 4.83 -6.28
N ILE A 24 -6.71 5.02 -6.72
CA ILE A 24 -6.35 4.95 -8.14
C ILE A 24 -6.40 3.46 -8.57
N PRO A 25 -6.91 3.13 -9.78
CA PRO A 25 -7.07 1.74 -10.23
C PRO A 25 -5.79 0.89 -10.10
N LYS A 26 -4.63 1.42 -10.51
CA LYS A 26 -3.33 0.74 -10.40
C LYS A 26 -2.95 0.41 -8.95
N HIS A 27 -3.31 1.30 -8.01
CA HIS A 27 -3.07 1.11 -6.57
C HIS A 27 -3.93 -0.03 -6.01
N LYS A 28 -5.22 -0.06 -6.37
CA LYS A 28 -6.13 -1.14 -5.94
C LYS A 28 -5.66 -2.50 -6.42
N PHE A 29 -5.23 -2.56 -7.68
CA PHE A 29 -4.76 -3.80 -8.28
C PHE A 29 -3.52 -4.33 -7.56
N SER A 30 -2.52 -3.47 -7.33
CA SER A 30 -1.32 -3.85 -6.58
C SER A 30 -1.66 -4.26 -5.14
N LEU A 31 -2.49 -3.48 -4.43
CA LEU A 31 -2.92 -3.86 -3.07
C LEU A 31 -3.64 -5.22 -3.03
N LYS A 32 -4.49 -5.50 -4.01
CA LYS A 32 -5.17 -6.80 -4.14
C LYS A 32 -4.16 -7.94 -4.35
N LEU A 33 -3.14 -7.74 -5.17
CA LEU A 33 -2.06 -8.71 -5.35
C LEU A 33 -1.24 -8.90 -4.07
N ALA A 34 -0.99 -7.85 -3.29
CA ALA A 34 -0.32 -7.97 -1.99
C ALA A 34 -1.15 -8.79 -1.00
N LEU A 35 -2.45 -8.51 -0.91
CA LEU A 35 -3.36 -9.20 0.00
C LEU A 35 -3.53 -10.68 -0.33
N TRP A 36 -3.48 -11.04 -1.61
CA TRP A 36 -3.54 -12.43 -2.05
C TRP A 36 -2.18 -13.12 -2.04
N ASP A 37 -1.14 -12.41 -1.62
CA ASP A 37 0.24 -12.84 -1.75
C ASP A 37 0.46 -13.37 -3.18
N ARG A 38 0.33 -12.51 -4.18
CA ARG A 38 0.47 -12.85 -5.63
C ARG A 38 1.46 -11.95 -6.35
N HIS A 39 2.24 -11.17 -5.61
CA HIS A 39 3.38 -10.47 -6.16
C HIS A 39 4.49 -11.48 -6.51
N LYS A 40 5.22 -11.18 -7.59
CA LYS A 40 6.36 -11.98 -8.07
C LYS A 40 7.63 -11.57 -7.33
N THR A 41 7.68 -11.84 -6.04
CA THR A 41 8.84 -11.52 -5.21
C THR A 41 10.03 -12.41 -5.57
N LYS A 42 11.26 -11.97 -5.27
CA LYS A 42 12.48 -12.73 -5.61
C LYS A 42 12.51 -14.09 -4.93
N ASP A 43 12.02 -14.21 -3.69
CA ASP A 43 11.90 -15.51 -3.00
C ASP A 43 11.09 -16.53 -3.83
N ARG A 44 9.95 -16.12 -4.40
CA ARG A 44 9.11 -16.99 -5.23
C ARG A 44 9.72 -17.30 -6.59
N LEU A 45 10.33 -16.30 -7.21
CA LEU A 45 11.01 -16.49 -8.49
C LEU A 45 12.17 -17.47 -8.32
N TYR A 46 12.93 -17.34 -7.23
CA TYR A 46 14.03 -18.24 -6.88
C TYR A 46 13.55 -19.68 -6.70
N GLN A 47 12.41 -19.90 -6.02
CA GLN A 47 11.80 -21.24 -5.90
C GLN A 47 11.39 -21.85 -7.25
N TYR A 48 11.09 -21.03 -8.26
CA TYR A 48 10.82 -21.48 -9.63
C TYR A 48 12.09 -21.64 -10.48
N GLY A 49 13.28 -21.48 -9.90
CA GLY A 49 14.55 -21.52 -10.64
C GLY A 49 14.80 -20.28 -11.49
N ILE A 50 14.12 -19.17 -11.21
CA ILE A 50 14.26 -17.90 -11.94
C ILE A 50 15.03 -16.90 -11.07
N GLY A 51 16.24 -16.55 -11.51
CA GLY A 51 17.13 -15.60 -10.82
C GLY A 51 18.27 -16.27 -10.06
N THR A 52 19.19 -15.44 -9.55
CA THR A 52 20.44 -15.89 -8.91
C THR A 52 20.32 -16.07 -7.39
N ASP A 53 19.44 -15.29 -6.75
CA ASP A 53 19.30 -15.23 -5.31
C ASP A 53 17.86 -14.83 -4.92
N SER A 54 17.51 -15.06 -3.65
CA SER A 54 16.21 -14.69 -3.08
C SER A 54 16.22 -13.37 -2.32
N LEU A 55 17.34 -12.64 -2.22
CA LEU A 55 17.49 -11.45 -1.39
C LEU A 55 16.63 -10.28 -1.89
N CYS A 56 16.13 -9.47 -0.97
CA CYS A 56 15.35 -8.26 -1.23
C CYS A 56 16.07 -7.34 -2.22
N ALA A 57 15.42 -7.00 -3.34
CA ALA A 57 16.01 -6.14 -4.36
C ALA A 57 16.23 -4.69 -3.87
N ILE A 58 15.64 -4.30 -2.74
CA ILE A 58 15.79 -2.96 -2.17
C ILE A 58 16.88 -2.93 -1.10
N CYS A 59 16.77 -3.75 -0.05
CA CYS A 59 17.69 -3.68 1.08
C CYS A 59 18.81 -4.73 1.07
N GLY A 60 18.66 -5.82 0.29
CA GLY A 60 19.66 -6.88 0.20
C GLY A 60 19.92 -7.69 1.47
N THR A 61 19.21 -7.45 2.57
CA THR A 61 19.54 -8.04 3.89
C THR A 61 18.81 -9.34 4.22
N ALA A 62 17.67 -9.62 3.60
CA ALA A 62 16.86 -10.80 3.87
C ALA A 62 16.14 -11.27 2.60
N PRO A 63 15.61 -12.51 2.57
CA PRO A 63 14.81 -12.99 1.44
C PRO A 63 13.60 -12.09 1.16
N GLU A 64 13.36 -11.81 -0.12
CA GLU A 64 12.26 -10.99 -0.60
C GLU A 64 10.94 -11.75 -0.52
N THR A 65 10.38 -11.88 0.67
CA THR A 65 8.99 -12.30 0.86
C THR A 65 8.06 -11.09 0.76
N SER A 66 6.76 -11.31 0.53
CA SER A 66 5.78 -10.21 0.60
C SER A 66 5.76 -9.56 1.99
N SER A 67 5.91 -10.35 3.05
CA SER A 67 5.99 -9.85 4.42
C SER A 67 7.20 -8.93 4.60
N HIS A 68 8.37 -9.39 4.14
CA HIS A 68 9.58 -8.60 4.21
C HIS A 68 9.46 -7.32 3.39
N LEU A 69 9.09 -7.43 2.11
CA LEU A 69 9.03 -6.31 1.19
C LEU A 69 8.10 -5.19 1.67
N PHE A 70 6.93 -5.51 2.22
CA PHE A 70 5.96 -4.49 2.61
C PHE A 70 6.02 -4.08 4.09
N PHE A 71 6.63 -4.88 4.98
CA PHE A 71 6.57 -4.63 6.42
C PHE A 71 7.88 -4.65 7.15
N GLU A 72 8.82 -5.52 6.81
CA GLU A 72 10.03 -5.72 7.62
C GLU A 72 11.26 -5.04 6.99
N CYS A 73 11.19 -4.74 5.70
CA CYS A 73 12.24 -4.03 4.99
C CYS A 73 12.41 -2.63 5.59
N SER A 74 13.64 -2.26 5.92
CA SER A 74 13.99 -0.95 6.49
C SER A 74 13.52 0.22 5.62
N TYR A 75 13.58 0.04 4.29
CA TYR A 75 13.06 0.99 3.32
C TYR A 75 11.54 1.19 3.45
N SER A 76 10.79 0.09 3.51
CA SER A 76 9.33 0.12 3.63
C SER A 76 8.88 0.66 4.98
N HIS A 77 9.63 0.38 6.06
CA HIS A 77 9.44 1.01 7.36
C HIS A 77 9.60 2.53 7.30
N GLY A 78 10.61 3.05 6.62
CA GLY A 78 10.77 4.49 6.42
C GLY A 78 9.59 5.10 5.67
N CYS A 79 9.15 4.45 4.59
CA CYS A 79 7.97 4.86 3.82
C CYS A 79 6.69 4.87 4.67
N LEU A 80 6.51 3.85 5.52
CA LEU A 80 5.38 3.74 6.44
C LEU A 80 5.41 4.89 7.46
N ALA A 81 6.56 5.18 8.07
CA ALA A 81 6.71 6.25 9.06
C ALA A 81 6.30 7.63 8.48
N GLU A 82 6.77 7.95 7.27
CA GLU A 82 6.42 9.22 6.62
C GLU A 82 4.91 9.33 6.28
N VAL A 83 4.26 8.20 5.98
CA VAL A 83 2.82 8.14 5.69
C VAL A 83 1.98 8.24 6.96
N THR A 84 2.46 7.63 8.05
CA THR A 84 1.80 7.72 9.36
C THR A 84 1.85 9.15 9.88
N ASP A 85 3.00 9.79 9.83
CA ASP A 85 3.14 11.20 10.25
C ASP A 85 2.25 12.13 9.42
N TRP A 86 2.06 11.81 8.14
CA TRP A 86 1.24 12.61 7.25
C TRP A 86 -0.25 12.52 7.56
N CYS A 87 -0.82 11.32 7.62
CA CYS A 87 -2.27 11.17 7.60
C CYS A 87 -2.84 10.22 8.66
N VAL A 88 -2.00 9.50 9.41
CA VAL A 88 -2.44 8.53 10.41
C VAL A 88 -1.46 8.42 11.58
N SER A 89 -1.79 9.04 12.72
CA SER A 89 -1.05 8.90 13.99
C SER A 89 -1.19 7.49 14.60
N LEU A 90 -0.68 6.45 13.94
CA LEU A 90 -0.70 5.07 14.43
C LEU A 90 0.65 4.41 14.14
N ASN A 91 1.01 3.40 14.94
CA ASN A 91 2.21 2.58 14.78
C ASN A 91 1.85 1.24 14.09
N TRP A 92 2.39 0.97 12.90
CA TRP A 92 1.86 -0.06 11.98
C TRP A 92 2.80 -1.26 11.91
N LYS A 93 2.31 -2.47 12.20
CA LYS A 93 3.08 -3.72 12.04
C LYS A 93 2.58 -4.65 10.92
N ASN A 94 1.37 -4.45 10.39
CA ASN A 94 0.78 -5.29 9.33
C ASN A 94 -0.38 -4.57 8.60
N ILE A 95 -0.52 -4.70 7.26
CA ILE A 95 -1.66 -4.18 6.46
C ILE A 95 -3.00 -4.61 7.06
N LEU A 96 -3.15 -5.83 7.59
CA LEU A 96 -4.42 -6.27 8.19
C LEU A 96 -4.75 -5.51 9.47
N GLN A 97 -3.75 -5.15 10.28
CA GLN A 97 -3.96 -4.30 11.46
C GLN A 97 -4.39 -2.90 11.03
N VAL A 98 -3.83 -2.39 9.95
CA VAL A 98 -4.20 -1.10 9.37
C VAL A 98 -5.66 -1.08 8.92
N LEU A 99 -6.06 -2.06 8.13
CA LEU A 99 -7.43 -2.15 7.62
C LEU A 99 -8.42 -2.34 8.79
N ASN A 100 -8.02 -3.01 9.87
CA ASN A 100 -8.79 -3.11 11.11
C ASN A 100 -8.82 -1.79 11.92
N CYS A 101 -7.71 -1.06 11.99
CA CYS A 101 -7.60 0.21 12.71
C CYS A 101 -8.39 1.33 12.02
N THR A 102 -8.39 1.39 10.69
CA THR A 102 -9.24 2.36 9.96
C THR A 102 -10.73 2.19 10.26
N ARG A 103 -11.18 0.99 10.67
CA ARG A 103 -12.55 0.77 11.13
C ARG A 103 -12.79 1.33 12.54
N ARG A 104 -11.79 1.33 13.43
CA ARG A 104 -11.89 1.78 14.83
C ARG A 104 -11.60 3.27 15.03
N TYR A 105 -10.70 3.85 14.23
CA TYR A 105 -10.15 5.20 14.48
C TYR A 105 -10.60 6.28 13.48
N CYS A 106 -11.24 5.92 12.36
CA CYS A 106 -11.69 6.93 11.39
C CYS A 106 -13.05 7.52 11.77
N ILE A 107 -13.04 8.79 12.15
CA ILE A 107 -14.21 9.58 12.58
C ILE A 107 -15.26 9.68 11.47
N ASN A 108 -14.86 9.78 10.19
CA ASN A 108 -15.80 9.94 9.08
C ASN A 108 -15.48 9.06 7.85
N ALA A 109 -16.46 8.94 6.96
CA ALA A 109 -16.38 8.08 5.78
C ALA A 109 -15.36 8.58 4.74
N PHE A 110 -15.13 9.89 4.65
CA PHE A 110 -14.17 10.46 3.71
C PHE A 110 -12.73 10.16 4.14
N LYS A 111 -12.34 10.52 5.38
CA LYS A 111 -11.02 10.24 5.95
C LYS A 111 -10.69 8.76 5.90
N ARG A 112 -11.68 7.90 6.17
CA ARG A 112 -11.52 6.45 5.98
C ARG A 112 -11.12 6.11 4.55
N ARG A 113 -11.89 6.56 3.54
CA ARG A 113 -11.57 6.33 2.12
C ARG A 113 -10.20 6.91 1.74
N PHE A 114 -9.84 8.07 2.28
CA PHE A 114 -8.53 8.71 2.07
C PHE A 114 -7.41 7.82 2.55
N ILE A 115 -7.48 7.35 3.80
CA ILE A 115 -6.48 6.45 4.37
C ILE A 115 -6.37 5.16 3.56
N PHE A 116 -7.49 4.54 3.17
CA PHE A 116 -7.47 3.36 2.27
C PHE A 116 -6.79 3.66 0.91
N ALA A 117 -7.02 4.84 0.33
CA ALA A 117 -6.37 5.25 -0.90
C ALA A 117 -4.85 5.43 -0.72
N THR A 118 -4.44 6.01 0.41
CA THR A 118 -3.02 6.15 0.77
C THR A 118 -2.34 4.80 0.97
N ILE A 119 -2.97 3.86 1.68
CA ILE A 119 -2.44 2.50 1.89
C ILE A 119 -2.26 1.77 0.57
N ALA A 120 -3.28 1.80 -0.29
CA ALA A 120 -3.21 1.17 -1.60
C ALA A 120 -2.09 1.78 -2.46
N GLY A 121 -1.93 3.10 -2.37
CA GLY A 121 -0.86 3.81 -3.05
C GLY A 121 0.52 3.47 -2.49
N LEU A 122 0.66 3.35 -1.17
CA LEU A 122 1.91 2.97 -0.50
C LEU A 122 2.42 1.61 -1.00
N VAL A 123 1.55 0.59 -1.01
CA VAL A 123 1.89 -0.74 -1.52
C VAL A 123 2.32 -0.66 -2.99
N TYR A 124 1.61 0.13 -3.80
CA TYR A 124 1.96 0.31 -5.20
C TYR A 124 3.32 1.01 -5.39
N VAL A 125 3.62 2.08 -4.66
CA VAL A 125 4.88 2.80 -4.83
C VAL A 125 6.07 1.99 -4.32
N ILE A 126 5.91 1.20 -3.26
CA ILE A 126 6.93 0.24 -2.81
C ILE A 126 7.15 -0.83 -3.87
N TRP A 127 6.07 -1.42 -4.41
CA TRP A 127 6.17 -2.42 -5.47
C TRP A 127 6.84 -1.85 -6.73
N ARG A 128 6.52 -0.60 -7.09
CA ARG A 128 7.16 0.12 -8.19
C ARG A 128 8.65 0.34 -7.90
N ALA A 129 9.02 0.84 -6.73
CA ALA A 129 10.41 1.07 -6.36
C ALA A 129 11.23 -0.23 -6.41
N ARG A 130 10.65 -1.33 -5.93
CA ARG A 130 11.25 -2.66 -6.07
C ARG A 130 11.47 -3.02 -7.54
N ASN A 131 10.47 -2.85 -8.41
CA ASN A 131 10.62 -3.19 -9.82
C ASN A 131 11.67 -2.31 -10.51
N THR A 132 11.70 -1.01 -10.21
CA THR A 132 12.78 -0.11 -10.68
C THR A 132 14.14 -0.63 -10.22
N SER A 133 14.30 -1.08 -8.97
CA SER A 133 15.56 -1.68 -8.50
C SER A 133 15.96 -2.92 -9.32
N VAL A 134 14.99 -3.79 -9.65
CA VAL A 134 15.26 -5.01 -10.41
C VAL A 134 15.63 -4.74 -11.87
N TRP A 135 14.93 -3.81 -12.53
CA TRP A 135 15.07 -3.59 -13.97
C TRP A 135 16.07 -2.51 -14.34
N GLU A 136 16.20 -1.48 -13.51
CA GLU A 136 17.05 -0.31 -13.75
C GLU A 136 18.27 -0.28 -12.81
N GLY A 137 18.36 -1.20 -11.84
CA GLY A 137 19.46 -1.23 -10.87
C GLY A 137 19.47 -0.05 -9.90
N ALA A 138 18.36 0.69 -9.79
CA ALA A 138 18.27 1.91 -9.01
C ALA A 138 17.15 1.82 -7.95
N VAL A 139 17.47 2.18 -6.72
CA VAL A 139 16.50 2.31 -5.62
C VAL A 139 16.08 3.77 -5.50
N LEU A 140 14.81 4.04 -5.78
CA LEU A 140 14.23 5.37 -5.55
C LEU A 140 14.25 5.70 -4.05
N THR A 141 14.42 6.96 -3.68
CA THR A 141 14.39 7.36 -2.27
C THR A 141 12.97 7.28 -1.71
N ALA A 142 12.85 6.86 -0.45
CA ALA A 142 11.58 6.77 0.27
C ALA A 142 10.81 8.10 0.20
N THR A 143 11.50 9.21 0.49
CA THR A 143 10.95 10.56 0.46
C THR A 143 10.35 10.92 -0.91
N ALA A 144 11.05 10.64 -2.01
CA ALA A 144 10.58 10.97 -3.36
C ALA A 144 9.32 10.17 -3.74
N ILE A 145 9.29 8.88 -3.42
CA ILE A 145 8.11 8.05 -3.72
C ILE A 145 6.91 8.43 -2.85
N ILE A 146 7.16 8.82 -1.59
CA ILE A 146 6.11 9.27 -0.68
C ILE A 146 5.57 10.64 -1.08
N GLN A 147 6.41 11.59 -1.49
CA GLN A 147 5.95 12.88 -2.02
C GLN A 147 5.05 12.70 -3.25
N THR A 148 5.43 11.80 -4.17
CA THR A 148 4.61 11.45 -5.34
C THR A 148 3.28 10.85 -4.91
N LEU A 149 3.28 9.94 -3.93
CA LEU A 149 2.07 9.35 -3.36
C LEU A 149 1.15 10.41 -2.75
N LYS A 150 1.71 11.33 -1.95
CA LYS A 150 0.97 12.43 -1.30
C LYS A 150 0.27 13.28 -2.35
N TYR A 151 1.00 13.68 -3.38
CA TYR A 151 0.48 14.43 -4.52
C TYR A 151 -0.68 13.69 -5.21
N ASP A 152 -0.46 12.44 -5.63
CA ASP A 152 -1.44 11.63 -6.36
C ASP A 152 -2.76 11.48 -5.58
N VAL A 153 -2.67 11.15 -4.28
CA VAL A 153 -3.86 10.92 -3.44
C VAL A 153 -4.57 12.23 -3.12
N LYS A 154 -3.84 13.30 -2.79
CA LYS A 154 -4.42 14.62 -2.49
C LYS A 154 -5.12 15.20 -3.71
N HIS A 155 -4.48 15.20 -4.87
CA HIS A 155 -5.08 15.69 -6.11
C HIS A 155 -6.34 14.89 -6.48
N ARG A 156 -6.30 13.56 -6.34
CA ARG A 156 -7.46 12.72 -6.61
C ARG A 156 -8.62 12.99 -5.64
N ALA A 157 -8.32 13.30 -4.38
CA ALA A 157 -9.32 13.68 -3.38
C ALA A 157 -9.99 15.00 -3.73
N ILE A 158 -9.21 16.02 -4.08
CA ILE A 158 -9.70 17.33 -4.50
C ILE A 158 -10.61 17.18 -5.72
N GLN A 159 -10.15 16.52 -6.79
CA GLN A 159 -10.92 16.36 -8.02
C GLN A 159 -12.27 15.66 -7.84
N LEU A 160 -12.39 14.71 -6.91
CA LEU A 160 -13.59 13.88 -6.76
C LEU A 160 -14.55 14.37 -5.68
N TYR A 161 -14.05 15.05 -4.66
CA TYR A 161 -14.81 15.30 -3.43
C TYR A 161 -14.86 16.76 -3.01
N LEU A 162 -14.06 17.68 -3.56
CA LEU A 162 -13.97 19.06 -3.04
C LEU A 162 -15.33 19.71 -2.79
N ASP A 163 -16.24 19.66 -3.78
CA ASP A 163 -17.57 20.29 -3.70
C ASP A 163 -18.54 19.54 -2.77
N ARG A 164 -18.22 18.30 -2.41
CA ARG A 164 -19.05 17.41 -1.59
C ARG A 164 -18.60 17.33 -0.13
N LEU A 165 -17.51 18.00 0.22
CA LEU A 165 -16.93 17.95 1.56
C LEU A 165 -17.45 19.09 2.44
N ASN A 166 -17.67 18.77 3.72
CA ASN A 166 -17.95 19.77 4.74
C ASN A 166 -16.71 20.66 4.96
N ALA A 167 -16.89 21.86 5.51
CA ALA A 167 -15.79 22.81 5.72
C ALA A 167 -14.62 22.22 6.55
N SER A 168 -14.95 21.45 7.60
CA SER A 168 -13.94 20.75 8.43
C SER A 168 -13.08 19.77 7.62
N ASP A 169 -13.69 18.99 6.72
CA ASP A 169 -12.96 18.01 5.90
C ASP A 169 -12.14 18.66 4.78
N ARG A 170 -12.62 19.79 4.22
CA ARG A 170 -11.84 20.60 3.28
C ARG A 170 -10.60 21.19 3.95
N ASN A 171 -10.76 21.80 5.12
CA ASN A 171 -9.64 22.38 5.87
C ASN A 171 -8.62 21.29 6.25
N TRP A 172 -9.09 20.12 6.67
CA TRP A 172 -8.22 18.96 6.93
C TRP A 172 -7.45 18.51 5.67
N LEU A 173 -8.12 18.44 4.52
CA LEU A 173 -7.47 18.07 3.25
C LEU A 173 -6.45 19.11 2.78
N TYR A 174 -6.70 20.39 3.01
CA TYR A 174 -5.76 21.46 2.67
C TYR A 174 -4.54 21.50 3.58
N ALA A 175 -4.72 21.17 4.87
CA ALA A 175 -3.65 21.14 5.87
C ALA A 175 -2.67 19.94 5.73
N LEU A 176 -3.06 18.90 5.00
CA LEU A 176 -2.22 17.75 4.63
C LEU A 176 -1.14 18.10 3.60
#